data_AF-A0A7V5UQT8-F1
#
_entry.id   AF-A0A7V5UQT8-F1
#
_cell.length_a   1.000
_cell.length_b   1.000
_cell.length_c   1.000
_cell.angle_alpha   90.00
_cell.angle_beta   90.00
_cell.angle_gamma   90.00
#
_symmetry.space_group_name_H-M   'P 1'
#
loop_
_entity.id
_entity.type
_entity.pdbx_description
1 polymer ?
#
loop_
_entity_poly.entity_id
_entity_poly.type
_entity_poly.pdbx_seq_one_letter_code
_entity_poly.pdbx_strand_id
1 'polypeptide(L)'
;RREIGILKAVGWETGDILAMKFWEGALISLAAFFTGFLLAYAHVFFLDAGLLEPVLKGWAVIYPRFSLTPAIDGLQIATLAFFTIIPYTAATIIPIWRAAIADPDMVMR
;
A
#
# COMPACT_ATOMS: atom_id res chain seq x y z
N ARG A 1 -11.90 5.00 -17.21
CA ARG A 1 -12.11 5.96 -18.34
C ARG A 1 -13.55 6.46 -18.38
N ARG A 2 -14.58 5.60 -18.39
CA ARG A 2 -16.01 6.01 -18.34
C ARG A 2 -16.35 6.93 -17.16
N GLU A 3 -15.88 6.62 -15.94
CA GLU A 3 -16.06 7.49 -14.76
C GLU A 3 -15.46 8.89 -14.94
N ILE A 4 -14.24 8.97 -15.46
CA ILE A 4 -13.53 10.24 -15.71
C ILE A 4 -14.29 11.08 -16.73
N GLY A 5 -14.86 10.46 -17.76
CA GLY A 5 -15.71 11.13 -18.76
C GLY A 5 -17.01 11.69 -18.15
N ILE A 6 -17.65 10.95 -17.25
CA ILE A 6 -18.84 11.44 -16.52
C ILE A 6 -18.47 12.63 -15.63
N LEU A 7 -17.38 12.55 -14.87
CA LEU A 7 -16.94 13.64 -13.99
C LEU A 7 -16.61 14.90 -14.78
N LYS A 8 -15.90 14.78 -15.90
CA LYS A 8 -15.65 15.91 -16.81
C LYS A 8 -16.94 16.49 -17.40
N ALA A 9 -17.92 15.65 -17.78
CA ALA A 9 -19.21 16.12 -18.30
C ALA A 9 -20.04 16.90 -17.26
N VAL A 10 -19.82 16.61 -15.97
CA VAL A 10 -20.44 17.34 -14.85
C VAL A 10 -19.66 18.63 -14.49
N GLY A 11 -18.54 18.90 -15.16
CA GLY A 11 -17.76 20.12 -15.02
C GLY A 11 -16.56 20.04 -14.07
N TRP A 12 -16.13 18.83 -13.69
CA TRP A 12 -14.94 18.65 -12.85
C TRP A 12 -13.66 18.95 -13.62
N GLU A 13 -12.72 19.65 -12.97
CA GLU A 13 -11.41 19.90 -13.55
C GLU A 13 -10.50 18.67 -13.39
N THR A 14 -9.45 18.60 -14.20
CA THR A 14 -8.44 17.54 -14.11
C THR A 14 -7.79 17.46 -12.72
N GLY A 15 -7.63 18.60 -12.04
CA GLY A 15 -7.10 18.68 -10.68
C GLY A 15 -8.01 17.99 -9.66
N ASP A 16 -9.32 18.21 -9.75
CA ASP A 16 -10.31 17.63 -8.82
C ASP A 16 -10.36 16.11 -8.94
N ILE A 17 -10.34 15.61 -10.19
CA ILE A 17 -10.32 14.17 -10.47
C ILE A 17 -9.04 13.53 -9.93
N LEU A 18 -7.90 14.21 -10.08
CA LEU A 18 -6.63 13.71 -9.59
C LEU A 18 -6.56 13.71 -8.06
N ALA A 19 -7.05 14.75 -7.40
CA ALA A 19 -7.12 14.86 -5.95
C ALA A 19 -8.03 13.77 -5.36
N MET A 20 -9.23 13.57 -5.92
CA MET A 20 -10.15 12.52 -5.50
C MET A 20 -9.49 11.14 -5.58
N LYS A 21 -8.86 10.82 -6.71
CA LYS A 21 -8.22 9.52 -6.91
C LYS A 21 -6.94 9.35 -6.11
N PHE A 22 -6.21 10.44 -5.84
CA PHE A 22 -5.10 10.44 -4.89
C PHE A 22 -5.59 10.04 -3.49
N TRP A 23 -6.67 10.63 -2.99
CA TRP A 23 -7.23 10.30 -1.68
C TRP A 23 -7.72 8.86 -1.58
N GLU A 24 -8.37 8.35 -2.62
CA GLU A 24 -8.77 6.94 -2.71
C GLU A 24 -7.55 6.01 -2.62
N GLY A 25 -6.52 6.27 -3.42
CA GLY A 25 -5.27 5.50 -3.41
C GLY A 25 -4.52 5.61 -2.08
N ALA A 26 -4.48 6.79 -1.47
CA ALA A 26 -3.86 7.03 -0.18
C ALA A 26 -4.56 6.26 0.93
N LEU A 27 -5.90 6.28 0.97
CA LEU A 27 -6.68 5.56 1.98
C LEU A 27 -6.47 4.05 1.87
N ILE A 28 -6.52 3.51 0.64
CA ILE A 28 -6.34 2.07 0.40
C ILE A 28 -4.92 1.63 0.80
N SER A 29 -3.90 2.36 0.36
CA SER A 29 -2.50 2.01 0.65
C SER A 29 -2.16 2.13 2.13
N LEU A 30 -2.66 3.17 2.82
CA LEU A 30 -2.49 3.31 4.27
C LEU A 30 -3.21 2.19 5.02
N ALA A 31 -4.46 1.88 4.68
CA ALA A 31 -5.21 0.81 5.33
C ALA A 31 -4.52 -0.56 5.12
N ALA A 32 -4.05 -0.84 3.91
CA ALA A 32 -3.30 -2.05 3.60
C ALA A 32 -1.97 -2.12 4.38
N PHE A 33 -1.24 -1.01 4.47
CA PHE A 33 0.00 -0.91 5.23
C PHE A 33 -0.21 -1.19 6.72
N PHE A 34 -1.16 -0.50 7.37
CA PHE A 34 -1.44 -0.71 8.78
C PHE A 34 -1.94 -2.12 9.07
N THR A 35 -2.84 -2.64 8.24
CA THR A 35 -3.36 -4.01 8.41
C THR A 35 -2.24 -5.04 8.23
N GLY A 36 -1.41 -4.91 7.20
CA GLY A 36 -0.28 -5.79 6.97
C GLY A 36 0.77 -5.71 8.10
N PHE A 37 1.07 -4.51 8.58
CA PHE A 37 2.00 -4.29 9.69
C PHE A 37 1.48 -4.94 10.99
N LEU A 38 0.21 -4.73 11.34
CA LEU A 38 -0.40 -5.33 12.53
C LEU A 38 -0.47 -6.86 12.43
N LEU A 39 -0.82 -7.41 11.26
CA LEU A 39 -0.82 -8.84 11.03
C LEU A 39 0.57 -9.44 11.13
N ALA A 40 1.59 -8.78 10.57
CA ALA A 40 2.99 -9.21 10.69
C ALA A 40 3.45 -9.18 12.16
N TYR A 41 3.14 -8.10 12.88
CA TYR A 41 3.44 -7.99 14.31
C TYR A 41 2.77 -9.11 15.11
N ALA A 42 1.47 -9.32 14.90
CA ALA A 42 0.75 -10.38 15.58
C ALA A 42 1.28 -11.78 15.25
N HIS A 43 1.60 -12.03 13.98
CA HIS A 43 2.19 -13.29 13.55
C HIS A 43 3.55 -13.55 14.22
N VAL A 44 4.42 -12.54 14.31
CA VAL A 44 5.77 -12.71 14.87
C VAL A 44 5.76 -12.83 16.39
N PHE A 45 4.95 -12.02 17.09
CA PHE A 45 5.01 -11.91 18.56
C PHE A 45 3.90 -12.66 19.30
N PHE A 46 2.73 -12.90 18.70
CA PHE A 46 1.67 -13.70 19.33
C PHE A 46 1.62 -15.15 18.84
N LEU A 47 2.12 -15.43 17.63
CA LEU A 47 2.14 -16.79 17.05
C LEU A 47 3.56 -17.38 16.98
N ASP A 48 4.49 -16.87 17.80
CA ASP A 48 5.90 -17.29 17.88
C ASP A 48 6.63 -17.36 16.53
N ALA A 49 6.17 -16.55 15.57
CA ALA A 49 6.63 -16.54 14.19
C ALA A 49 6.54 -17.92 13.50
N GLY A 50 5.54 -18.75 13.79
CA GLY A 50 5.47 -20.15 13.32
C GLY A 50 5.76 -20.39 11.82
N LEU A 51 5.39 -19.48 10.91
CA LEU A 51 5.75 -19.60 9.48
C LEU A 51 7.26 -19.34 9.21
N LEU A 52 7.88 -18.48 9.99
CA LEU A 52 9.29 -18.06 9.85
C LEU A 52 10.21 -18.74 10.87
N GLU A 53 9.66 -19.43 11.86
CA GLU A 53 10.38 -20.12 12.93
C GLU A 53 11.53 -21.01 12.41
N PRO A 54 11.34 -21.84 11.35
CA PRO A 54 12.43 -22.66 10.81
C PRO A 54 13.58 -21.83 10.20
N VAL A 55 13.25 -20.68 9.61
CA VAL A 55 14.24 -19.77 9.01
C VAL A 55 15.00 -19.01 10.09
N LEU A 56 14.29 -18.56 11.14
CA LEU A 56 14.86 -17.77 12.22
C LEU A 56 15.75 -18.59 13.16
N LYS A 57 15.39 -19.86 13.42
CA LYS A 57 16.16 -20.75 14.30
C LYS A 57 17.34 -21.43 13.58
N GLY A 58 17.34 -21.43 12.24
CA GLY A 58 18.40 -22.05 11.45
C GLY A 58 18.50 -23.56 11.66
N TRP A 59 19.67 -24.14 11.40
CA TRP A 59 19.89 -25.59 11.34
C TRP A 59 20.41 -26.20 12.66
N ALA A 60 20.40 -25.45 13.76
CA ALA A 60 20.98 -25.93 15.02
C ALA A 60 19.97 -26.76 15.82
N VAL A 61 20.38 -27.98 16.17
CA VAL A 61 19.60 -29.07 16.79
C VAL A 61 19.20 -28.79 18.27
N ILE A 62 19.53 -27.62 18.82
CA ILE A 62 19.23 -27.25 20.21
C ILE A 62 18.42 -25.95 20.20
N TYR A 63 17.12 -26.05 20.44
CA TYR A 63 16.19 -24.92 20.46
C TYR A 63 16.00 -24.38 21.90
N PRO A 64 16.67 -23.29 22.30
CA PRO A 64 16.26 -22.55 23.49
C PRO A 64 14.85 -21.97 23.26
N ARG A 65 14.16 -21.61 24.35
CA ARG A 65 12.87 -20.89 24.27
C ARG A 65 13.09 -19.61 23.46
N PHE A 66 12.47 -19.53 22.28
CA PHE A 66 12.66 -18.44 21.33
C PHE A 66 11.74 -17.28 21.70
N SER A 67 12.16 -16.45 22.64
CA SER A 67 11.46 -15.23 23.00
C SER A 67 11.96 -14.08 22.12
N LEU A 68 11.21 -13.74 21.07
CA LEU A 68 11.49 -12.53 20.28
C LEU A 68 11.10 -11.29 21.09
N THR A 69 12.08 -10.46 21.43
CA THR A 69 11.81 -9.14 22.02
C THR A 69 11.35 -8.19 20.92
N PRO A 70 10.15 -7.58 21.03
CA PRO A 70 9.67 -6.65 20.03
C PRO A 70 10.53 -5.38 20.02
N ALA A 71 11.22 -5.16 18.91
CA ALA A 71 11.94 -3.93 18.62
C ALA A 71 11.28 -3.26 17.41
N ILE A 72 10.77 -2.05 17.61
CA ILE A 72 10.17 -1.26 16.56
C ILE A 72 11.13 -0.12 16.23
N ASP A 73 11.67 -0.14 15.01
CA ASP A 73 12.51 0.93 14.48
C ASP A 73 11.68 1.81 13.54
N GLY A 74 11.62 3.11 13.85
CA GLY A 74 10.91 4.10 13.03
C GLY A 74 11.47 4.19 11.61
N LEU A 75 12.76 3.96 11.41
CA LEU A 75 13.37 3.95 10.08
C LEU A 75 12.88 2.76 9.25
N GLN A 76 12.74 1.58 9.86
CA GLN A 76 12.21 0.39 9.19
C GLN A 76 10.74 0.58 8.81
N ILE A 77 9.93 1.14 9.72
CA ILE A 77 8.53 1.47 9.41
C ILE A 77 8.46 2.46 8.24
N ALA A 78 9.23 3.54 8.29
CA ALA A 78 9.26 4.55 7.24
C ALA A 78 9.70 3.95 5.89
N THR A 79 10.69 3.06 5.91
CA THR A 79 11.19 2.37 4.71
C THR A 79 10.11 1.46 4.13
N LEU A 80 9.45 0.63 4.95
CA LEU A 80 8.36 -0.24 4.51
C LEU A 80 7.18 0.58 3.97
N ALA A 81 6.79 1.65 4.67
CA ALA A 81 5.74 2.55 4.22
C ALA A 81 6.08 3.19 2.88
N PHE A 82 7.32 3.66 2.70
CA PHE A 82 7.79 4.23 1.45
C PHE A 82 7.67 3.23 0.30
N PHE A 83 8.22 2.02 0.45
CA PHE A 83 8.22 1.01 -0.62
C PHE A 83 6.85 0.38 -0.91
N THR A 84 5.87 0.53 -0.02
CA THR A 84 4.52 0.00 -0.24
C THR A 84 3.56 1.07 -0.76
N ILE A 85 3.55 2.25 -0.13
CA ILE A 85 2.59 3.32 -0.41
C ILE A 85 2.98 4.09 -1.68
N ILE A 86 4.25 4.49 -1.83
CA ILE A 86 4.67 5.35 -2.95
C ILE A 86 4.55 4.63 -4.30
N PRO A 87 5.08 3.40 -4.50
CA PRO A 87 4.93 2.70 -5.76
C PRO A 87 3.47 2.40 -6.12
N TYR A 88 2.66 2.02 -5.14
CA TYR A 88 1.23 1.80 -5.35
C TYR A 88 0.51 3.07 -5.80
N THR A 89 0.77 4.17 -5.11
CA THR A 89 0.16 5.48 -5.42
C THR A 89 0.61 5.97 -6.81
N ALA A 90 1.88 5.79 -7.16
CA ALA A 90 2.35 6.12 -8.51
C ALA A 90 1.67 5.25 -9.58
N ALA A 91 1.55 3.94 -9.34
CA ALA A 91 0.92 3.00 -10.27
C ALA A 91 -0.56 3.32 -10.52
N THR A 92 -1.27 3.88 -9.53
CA THR A 92 -2.68 4.27 -9.68
C THR A 92 -2.85 5.67 -10.27
N ILE A 93 -2.03 6.65 -9.87
CA ILE A 93 -2.19 8.06 -10.28
C ILE A 93 -1.72 8.31 -11.70
N ILE A 94 -0.57 7.77 -12.10
CA ILE A 94 0.01 7.99 -13.43
C ILE A 94 -0.99 7.69 -14.57
N PRO A 95 -1.67 6.52 -14.60
CA PRO A 95 -2.64 6.23 -15.66
C PRO A 95 -3.89 7.12 -15.59
N ILE A 96 -4.31 7.53 -14.39
CA ILE A 96 -5.47 8.42 -14.19
C ILE A 96 -5.15 9.82 -14.72
N TRP A 97 -3.98 10.35 -14.40
CA TRP A 97 -3.47 11.61 -14.93
C TRP A 97 -3.45 11.61 -16.45
N ARG A 98 -2.90 10.54 -17.06
CA ARG A 98 -2.90 10.37 -18.52
C ARG A 98 -4.31 10.35 -19.11
N ALA A 99 -5.26 9.72 -18.43
CA ALA A 99 -6.66 9.67 -18.89
C ALA A 99 -7.40 11.00 -18.69
N ALA A 100 -7.05 11.77 -17.67
CA ALA A 100 -7.67 13.05 -17.36
C ALA A 100 -7.14 14.19 -18.23
N ILE A 101 -5.92 14.10 -18.75
CA ILE A 101 -5.39 15.06 -19.75
C ILE A 101 -5.89 14.75 -21.17
N ALA A 102 -6.22 13.50 -21.47
CA ALA A 102 -6.77 13.13 -22.77
C ALA A 102 -8.11 13.85 -23.05
N ASP A 103 -8.28 14.32 -24.28
CA ASP A 103 -9.44 15.12 -24.70
C ASP A 103 -10.77 14.35 -24.55
N PRO A 104 -11.86 14.99 -24.08
CA PRO A 104 -13.16 14.35 -23.84
C PRO A 104 -13.74 13.63 -25.07
N ASP A 105 -13.53 14.18 -26.27
CA ASP A 105 -14.03 13.62 -27.53
C ASP A 105 -13.38 12.28 -27.92
N MET A 106 -12.17 12.00 -27.42
CA MET A 106 -11.47 10.72 -27.62
C MET A 106 -11.87 9.65 -26.60
N VAL A 107 -12.51 10.02 -25.50
CA VAL A 107 -12.85 9.11 -24.39
C VAL A 107 -14.30 8.59 -24.49
N MET A 108 -15.16 9.25 -25.27
CA MET A 108 -16.56 8.85 -25.49
C MET A 108 -16.80 7.99 -26.74
N ARG A 109 -15.80 7.78 -27.60
CA ARG A 109 -15.85 6.81 -28.73
C ARG A 109 -15.26 5.46 -28.35
#